data_AF-M0BWW1-F1
#
_entry.id   AF-M0BWW1-F1
#
_cell.length_a   1.000
_cell.length_b   1.000
_cell.length_c   1.000
_cell.angle_alpha   90.00
_cell.angle_beta   90.00
_cell.angle_gamma   90.00
#
_symmetry.space_group_name_H-M   'P 1'
#
loop_
_entity.id
_entity.type
_entity.pdbx_description
1 polymer ?
#
loop_
_entity_poly.entity_id
_entity_poly.type
_entity_poly.pdbx_seq_one_letter_code
_entity_poly.pdbx_strand_id
1 'polypeptide(L)'
;MAPTITRIESCEFQYPLEDVGTDRKGFNLVSEPGETTRRKLFGIKIHTDAGLTGEYVGGNSPGAAQINMFADYLVGENLLEREKHWSEIKRALRKDDRMGIGPIDIALWDFAGKHYDGPGLGVDYDWVYVEEHRTGDLHVYE
;
A
#
# COMPACT_ATOMS: atom_id res chain seq x y z
N MET A 1 3.01 -13.48 -22.17
CA MET A 1 3.94 -12.34 -22.05
C MET A 1 4.14 -12.07 -20.57
N ALA A 2 5.25 -11.46 -20.17
CA ALA A 2 5.42 -11.08 -18.77
C ALA A 2 4.47 -9.92 -18.44
N PRO A 3 3.76 -9.96 -17.30
CA PRO A 3 2.80 -8.92 -16.95
C PRO A 3 3.52 -7.61 -16.65
N THR A 4 3.02 -6.52 -17.23
CA THR A 4 3.58 -5.18 -17.05
C THR A 4 2.68 -4.34 -16.13
N ILE A 5 3.29 -3.49 -15.31
CA ILE A 5 2.55 -2.53 -14.48
C ILE A 5 2.04 -1.41 -15.40
N THR A 6 0.72 -1.19 -15.42
CA THR A 6 0.11 -0.14 -16.25
C THR A 6 -0.25 1.10 -15.44
N ARG A 7 -0.51 0.94 -14.14
CA ARG A 7 -0.90 2.03 -13.25
C ARG A 7 -0.70 1.65 -11.80
N ILE A 8 -0.27 2.60 -10.97
CA ILE A 8 -0.25 2.45 -9.52
C ILE A 8 -1.18 3.50 -8.92
N GLU A 9 -1.98 3.09 -7.95
CA GLU A 9 -2.85 3.97 -7.18
C GLU A 9 -2.49 3.90 -5.69
N SER A 10 -2.50 5.05 -5.01
CA SER A 10 -2.36 5.16 -3.57
C SER A 10 -3.39 6.15 -3.01
N CYS A 11 -4.12 5.75 -1.97
CA CYS A 11 -5.11 6.61 -1.32
C CYS A 11 -5.00 6.53 0.20
N GLU A 12 -5.05 7.67 0.88
CA GLU A 12 -5.22 7.72 2.34
C GLU A 12 -6.70 7.59 2.68
N PHE A 13 -7.04 6.73 3.62
CA PHE A 13 -8.38 6.61 4.19
C PHE A 13 -8.33 6.50 5.71
N GLN A 14 -9.47 6.75 6.37
CA GLN A 14 -9.58 6.66 7.81
C GLN A 14 -10.62 5.64 8.26
N TYR A 15 -10.42 5.05 9.45
CA TYR A 15 -11.36 4.14 10.07
C TYR A 15 -11.38 4.33 11.59
N PRO A 16 -12.51 4.08 12.27
CA PRO A 16 -12.60 4.18 13.72
C PRO A 16 -11.98 2.96 14.40
N LEU A 17 -11.36 3.19 15.56
CA LEU A 17 -11.07 2.17 16.56
C LEU A 17 -11.84 2.54 17.83
N GLU A 18 -12.87 1.75 18.13
CA GLU A 18 -13.70 1.91 19.33
C GLU A 18 -12.98 1.38 20.57
N ASP A 19 -13.26 1.99 21.73
CA ASP A 19 -12.65 1.69 23.03
C ASP A 19 -11.12 1.79 23.06
N VAL A 20 -10.59 2.65 22.19
CA VAL A 20 -9.17 2.87 21.98
C VAL A 20 -8.86 4.35 22.03
N GLY A 21 -7.96 4.71 22.95
CA GLY A 21 -7.38 6.03 23.10
C GLY A 21 -5.87 6.01 22.85
N THR A 22 -5.20 7.09 23.26
CA THR A 22 -3.75 7.21 23.20
C THR A 22 -3.17 7.46 24.58
N ASP A 23 -1.98 6.92 24.85
CA ASP A 23 -1.28 7.24 26.09
C ASP A 23 -1.04 8.76 26.24
N ARG A 24 -0.66 9.21 27.44
CA ARG A 24 -0.42 10.63 27.73
C ARG A 24 0.58 11.29 26.77
N LYS A 25 1.45 10.51 26.13
CA LYS A 25 2.48 11.00 25.20
C LYS A 25 2.04 10.94 23.73
N GLY A 26 0.90 10.32 23.43
CA GLY A 26 0.30 10.21 22.10
C GLY A 26 0.97 9.19 21.18
N PHE A 27 1.86 8.33 21.69
CA PHE A 27 2.63 7.41 20.84
C PHE A 27 2.02 6.01 20.77
N ASN A 28 1.46 5.56 21.89
CA ASN A 28 0.94 4.21 22.01
C ASN A 28 -0.58 4.25 22.02
N LEU A 29 -1.19 3.26 21.36
CA LEU A 29 -2.59 2.98 21.62
C LEU A 29 -2.75 2.34 22.99
N VAL A 30 -3.81 2.73 23.68
CA VAL A 30 -4.22 2.13 24.94
C VAL A 30 -5.69 1.79 24.86
N SER A 31 -6.10 0.75 25.59
CA SER A 31 -7.52 0.49 25.81
C SER A 31 -8.09 1.62 26.66
N GLU A 32 -9.12 2.28 26.16
CA GLU A 32 -9.79 3.40 26.81
C GLU A 32 -11.29 3.31 26.49
N PRO A 33 -12.08 2.63 27.33
CA PRO A 33 -13.50 2.41 27.06
C PRO A 33 -14.27 3.72 26.85
N GLY A 34 -15.09 3.76 25.80
CA GLY A 34 -15.89 4.93 25.40
C GLY A 34 -15.17 5.95 24.53
N GLU A 35 -13.84 5.84 24.37
CA GLU A 35 -13.07 6.68 23.45
C GLU A 35 -13.01 6.04 22.05
N THR A 36 -13.05 6.86 21.00
CA THR A 36 -12.88 6.39 19.61
C THR A 36 -11.76 7.13 18.91
N THR A 37 -10.65 6.45 18.68
CA THR A 37 -9.54 6.98 17.90
C THR A 37 -9.77 6.75 16.40
N ARG A 38 -9.62 7.78 15.57
CA ARG A 38 -9.61 7.64 14.11
C ARG A 38 -8.19 7.40 13.60
N ARG A 39 -7.95 6.21 13.05
CA ARG A 39 -6.68 5.84 12.43
C ARG A 39 -6.72 6.12 10.93
N LYS A 40 -5.55 6.42 10.38
CA LYS A 40 -5.33 6.56 8.94
C LYS A 40 -4.41 5.46 8.43
N LEU A 41 -4.73 4.93 7.26
CA LEU A 41 -3.95 3.94 6.52
C LEU A 41 -4.00 4.28 5.03
N PHE A 42 -3.23 3.53 4.24
CA PHE A 42 -3.23 3.66 2.79
C PHE A 42 -3.76 2.40 2.12
N GLY A 43 -4.57 2.59 1.08
CA GLY A 43 -4.91 1.55 0.11
C GLY A 43 -4.05 1.70 -1.13
N ILE A 44 -3.44 0.61 -1.57
CA ILE A 44 -2.58 0.52 -2.75
C ILE A 44 -3.21 -0.45 -3.76
N LYS A 45 -3.32 -0.02 -5.02
CA LYS A 45 -3.67 -0.88 -6.16
C LYS A 45 -2.60 -0.78 -7.24
N ILE A 46 -2.14 -1.92 -7.75
CA ILE A 46 -1.19 -2.02 -8.86
C ILE A 46 -1.87 -2.76 -10.01
N HIS A 47 -2.22 -2.01 -11.05
CA HIS A 47 -2.89 -2.53 -12.23
C HIS A 47 -1.89 -3.06 -13.26
N THR A 48 -2.31 -4.08 -14.01
CA THR A 48 -1.47 -4.73 -15.02
C THR A 48 -2.21 -4.98 -16.34
N ASP A 49 -1.43 -5.19 -17.39
CA ASP A 49 -1.91 -5.65 -18.70
C ASP A 49 -2.44 -7.09 -18.71
N ALA A 50 -2.19 -7.86 -17.65
CA ALA A 50 -2.70 -9.21 -17.47
C ALA A 50 -4.14 -9.27 -16.91
N GLY A 51 -4.78 -8.12 -16.69
CA GLY A 51 -6.15 -8.03 -16.17
C GLY A 51 -6.30 -8.37 -14.68
N LEU A 52 -5.18 -8.52 -13.96
CA LEU A 52 -5.13 -8.70 -12.53
C LEU A 52 -4.59 -7.44 -11.85
N THR A 53 -5.06 -7.19 -10.63
CA THR A 53 -4.59 -6.08 -9.78
C THR A 53 -3.97 -6.65 -8.51
N GLY A 54 -2.76 -6.20 -8.20
CA GLY A 54 -2.11 -6.43 -6.91
C GLY A 54 -2.56 -5.39 -5.89
N GLU A 55 -2.95 -5.82 -4.71
CA GLU A 55 -3.69 -5.00 -3.76
C GLU A 55 -3.10 -5.10 -2.36
N TYR A 56 -3.06 -3.99 -1.64
CA TYR A 56 -2.67 -3.98 -0.24
C TYR A 56 -3.26 -2.81 0.52
N VAL A 57 -3.73 -3.06 1.74
CA VAL A 57 -4.14 -2.03 2.69
C VAL A 57 -3.19 -2.04 3.88
N GLY A 58 -2.50 -0.92 4.10
CA GLY A 58 -1.53 -0.79 5.18
C GLY A 58 -0.60 0.42 5.00
N GLY A 59 0.52 0.41 5.72
CA GLY A 59 1.52 1.49 5.65
C GLY A 59 1.17 2.71 6.51
N ASN A 60 1.91 3.80 6.30
CA ASN A 60 1.76 5.05 7.04
C ASN A 60 2.12 6.25 6.14
N SER A 61 1.85 7.47 6.60
CA SER A 61 2.04 8.67 5.79
C SER A 61 3.50 8.89 5.33
N PRO A 62 4.55 8.69 6.16
CA PRO A 62 5.94 8.77 5.68
C PRO A 62 6.27 7.76 4.57
N GLY A 63 5.83 6.50 4.72
CA GLY A 63 6.01 5.47 3.70
C GLY A 63 5.27 5.80 2.41
N ALA A 64 4.03 6.27 2.50
CA ALA A 64 3.25 6.68 1.34
C ALA A 64 3.89 7.85 0.58
N ALA A 65 4.47 8.82 1.30
CA ALA A 65 5.19 9.93 0.67
C ALA A 65 6.44 9.44 -0.10
N GLN A 66 7.15 8.43 0.40
CA GLN A 66 8.31 7.84 -0.29
C GLN A 66 7.94 7.12 -1.59
N ILE A 67 6.70 6.64 -1.74
CA ILE A 67 6.25 5.99 -2.98
C ILE A 67 6.39 6.95 -4.17
N ASN A 68 6.13 8.25 -3.97
CA ASN A 68 6.31 9.29 -5.00
C ASN A 68 7.75 9.35 -5.55
N MET A 69 8.74 8.84 -4.81
CA MET A 69 10.15 8.90 -5.23
C MET A 69 10.52 7.79 -6.22
N PHE A 70 9.70 6.74 -6.37
CA PHE A 70 10.05 5.57 -7.18
C PHE A 70 8.88 4.92 -7.94
N ALA A 71 7.62 5.32 -7.74
CA ALA A 71 6.49 4.69 -8.41
C ALA A 71 6.57 4.79 -9.94
N ASP A 72 7.00 5.94 -10.48
CA ASP A 72 7.19 6.14 -11.93
C ASP A 72 8.21 5.16 -12.54
N TYR A 73 9.19 4.70 -11.75
CA TYR A 73 10.14 3.69 -12.21
C TYR A 73 9.48 2.32 -12.42
N LEU A 74 8.43 2.00 -11.67
CA LEU A 74 7.76 0.71 -11.75
C LEU A 74 6.76 0.63 -12.90
N VAL A 75 6.17 1.76 -13.31
CA VAL A 75 5.22 1.77 -14.43
C VAL A 75 5.94 1.36 -15.73
N GLY A 76 5.36 0.40 -16.45
CA GLY A 76 5.95 -0.21 -17.64
C GLY A 76 6.91 -1.37 -17.37
N GLU A 77 7.33 -1.60 -16.11
CA GLU A 77 8.21 -2.71 -15.76
C GLU A 77 7.45 -4.03 -15.55
N ASN A 78 8.18 -5.15 -15.71
CA ASN A 78 7.67 -6.48 -15.43
C ASN A 78 7.45 -6.69 -13.92
N LEU A 79 6.22 -6.96 -13.52
CA LEU A 79 5.82 -7.07 -12.12
C LEU A 79 6.45 -8.31 -11.42
N LEU A 80 6.78 -9.36 -12.17
CA LEU A 80 7.37 -10.58 -11.63
C LEU A 80 8.86 -10.44 -11.25
N GLU A 81 9.53 -9.36 -11.67
CA GLU A 81 10.94 -9.06 -11.32
C GLU A 81 11.08 -8.44 -9.91
N ARG A 82 10.27 -8.87 -8.94
CA ARG A 82 10.17 -8.26 -7.60
C ARG A 82 11.51 -8.05 -6.90
N GLU A 83 12.42 -9.01 -6.96
CA GLU A 83 13.74 -8.90 -6.32
C GLU A 83 14.63 -7.82 -6.97
N LYS A 84 14.54 -7.64 -8.30
CA LYS A 84 15.23 -6.55 -9.02
C LYS A 84 14.67 -5.22 -8.55
N HIS A 85 13.35 -5.07 -8.52
CA HIS A 85 12.67 -3.85 -8.07
C HIS A 85 13.04 -3.52 -6.62
N TRP A 86 12.98 -4.51 -5.73
CA TRP A 86 13.38 -4.36 -4.34
C TRP A 86 14.83 -3.86 -4.21
N SER A 87 15.75 -4.45 -4.95
CA SER A 87 17.17 -4.08 -4.94
C SER A 87 17.41 -2.66 -5.45
N GLU A 88 16.79 -2.28 -6.58
CA GLU A 88 16.94 -0.97 -7.20
C GLU A 88 16.32 0.14 -6.33
N ILE A 89 15.11 -0.08 -5.79
CA ILE A 89 14.43 0.88 -4.92
C ILE A 89 15.18 1.02 -3.57
N LYS A 90 15.66 -0.09 -3.00
CA LYS A 90 16.50 -0.05 -1.78
C LYS A 90 17.79 0.75 -1.98
N ARG A 91 18.36 0.72 -3.20
CA ARG A 91 19.51 1.55 -3.59
C ARG A 91 19.12 3.01 -3.79
N ALA A 92 17.97 3.27 -4.41
CA ALA A 92 17.43 4.62 -4.59
C ALA A 92 17.22 5.30 -3.23
N LEU A 93 16.54 4.61 -2.32
CA LEU A 93 16.19 5.06 -0.96
C LEU A 93 17.32 4.80 0.07
N ARG A 94 18.59 4.74 -0.33
CA ARG A 94 19.72 4.42 0.58
C ARG A 94 19.97 5.47 1.67
N LYS A 95 19.33 6.64 1.59
CA LYS A 95 19.43 7.72 2.58
C LYS A 95 18.13 7.93 3.36
N ASP A 96 17.10 7.15 3.05
CA ASP A 96 15.78 7.20 3.64
C ASP A 96 15.55 5.93 4.48
N ASP A 97 14.48 5.91 5.27
CA ASP A 97 14.13 4.77 6.13
C ASP A 97 13.59 3.55 5.37
N ARG A 98 13.24 3.72 4.08
CA ARG A 98 12.72 2.70 3.16
C ARG A 98 11.32 2.18 3.50
N MET A 99 10.55 2.89 4.32
CA MET A 99 9.19 2.48 4.68
C MET A 99 8.23 2.41 3.50
N GLY A 100 8.48 3.16 2.41
CA GLY A 100 7.65 3.15 1.20
C GLY A 100 7.76 1.86 0.37
N ILE A 101 8.83 1.07 0.52
CA ILE A 101 9.03 -0.14 -0.29
C ILE A 101 8.02 -1.22 0.09
N GLY A 102 7.74 -1.39 1.39
CA GLY A 102 6.92 -2.47 1.91
C GLY A 102 5.51 -2.53 1.32
N PRO A 103 4.71 -1.43 1.36
CA PRO A 103 3.36 -1.44 0.80
C PRO A 103 3.31 -1.83 -0.69
N ILE A 104 4.29 -1.37 -1.47
CA ILE A 104 4.38 -1.73 -2.89
C ILE A 104 4.76 -3.20 -3.04
N ASP A 105 5.83 -3.66 -2.38
CA ASP A 105 6.29 -5.05 -2.49
C ASP A 105 5.21 -6.06 -2.09
N ILE A 106 4.44 -5.77 -1.04
CA ILE A 106 3.32 -6.62 -0.61
C ILE A 106 2.23 -6.69 -1.69
N ALA A 107 1.87 -5.57 -2.33
CA ALA A 107 0.94 -5.57 -3.45
C ALA A 107 1.49 -6.33 -4.68
N LEU A 108 2.81 -6.28 -4.91
CA LEU A 108 3.46 -7.10 -5.95
C LEU A 108 3.36 -8.61 -5.62
N TRP A 109 3.49 -8.98 -4.35
CA TRP A 109 3.29 -10.35 -3.87
C TRP A 109 1.84 -10.82 -4.00
N ASP A 110 0.88 -9.96 -3.69
CA ASP A 110 -0.54 -10.23 -3.89
C ASP A 110 -0.85 -10.56 -5.35
N PHE A 111 -0.38 -9.71 -6.28
CA PHE A 111 -0.48 -9.97 -7.71
C PHE A 111 0.17 -11.32 -8.07
N ALA A 112 1.39 -11.58 -7.60
CA ALA A 112 2.12 -12.79 -7.96
C ALA A 112 1.39 -14.06 -7.52
N GLY A 113 0.78 -14.04 -6.32
CA GLY A 113 -0.06 -15.14 -5.86
C GLY A 113 -1.27 -15.36 -6.77
N LYS A 114 -2.00 -14.29 -7.11
CA LYS A 114 -3.15 -14.33 -8.04
C LYS A 114 -2.76 -14.80 -9.45
N HIS A 115 -1.60 -14.35 -9.95
CA HIS A 115 -1.10 -14.66 -11.29
C HIS A 115 -0.80 -16.16 -11.50
N TYR A 116 -0.44 -16.87 -10.43
CA TYR A 116 -0.20 -18.31 -10.45
C TYR A 116 -1.39 -19.10 -9.90
N ASP A 117 -2.62 -18.63 -10.13
CA ASP A 117 -3.90 -19.24 -9.72
C ASP A 117 -4.03 -19.47 -8.20
N GLY A 118 -3.23 -18.76 -7.39
CA GLY A 118 -3.31 -18.76 -5.94
C GLY A 118 -4.23 -17.66 -5.40
N PRO A 119 -4.44 -17.59 -4.07
CA PRO A 119 -5.36 -16.65 -3.45
C PRO A 119 -4.79 -15.21 -3.33
N GLY A 120 -3.61 -14.92 -3.88
CA GLY A 120 -2.87 -13.70 -3.55
C GLY A 120 -2.46 -13.69 -2.08
N LEU A 121 -2.73 -12.60 -1.36
CA LEU A 121 -2.59 -12.54 0.09
C LEU A 121 -3.69 -13.31 0.84
N GLY A 122 -4.76 -13.75 0.16
CA GLY A 122 -5.90 -14.42 0.78
C GLY A 122 -6.75 -13.49 1.67
N VAL A 123 -6.73 -12.18 1.37
CA VAL A 123 -7.49 -11.15 2.06
C VAL A 123 -8.36 -10.42 1.05
N ASP A 124 -9.65 -10.35 1.31
CA ASP A 124 -10.57 -9.52 0.55
C ASP A 124 -10.69 -8.15 1.23
N TYR A 125 -10.34 -7.09 0.50
CA TYR A 125 -10.46 -5.72 0.98
C TYR A 125 -11.82 -5.13 0.61
N ASP A 126 -12.46 -4.46 1.58
CA ASP A 126 -13.66 -3.66 1.32
C ASP A 126 -13.26 -2.32 0.68
N TRP A 127 -13.06 -2.36 -0.65
CA TRP A 127 -12.67 -1.18 -1.41
C TRP A 127 -13.74 -0.10 -1.44
N VAL A 128 -15.02 -0.48 -1.33
CA VAL A 128 -16.12 0.50 -1.23
C VAL A 128 -15.92 1.32 0.03
N TYR A 129 -15.70 0.66 1.17
CA TYR A 129 -15.40 1.35 2.43
C TYR A 129 -14.16 2.24 2.31
N VAL A 130 -13.04 1.72 1.77
CA VAL A 130 -11.80 2.49 1.61
C VAL A 130 -12.04 3.76 0.78
N GLU A 131 -12.76 3.64 -0.34
CA GLU A 131 -13.02 4.74 -1.26
C GLU A 131 -13.99 5.79 -0.69
N GLU A 132 -14.99 5.36 0.07
CA GLU A 132 -15.95 6.22 0.78
C GLU A 132 -15.32 6.98 1.96
N HIS A 133 -14.28 6.42 2.58
CA HIS A 133 -13.62 6.97 3.77
C HIS A 133 -12.26 7.65 3.47
N ARG A 134 -11.99 7.97 2.20
CA ARG A 134 -10.78 8.69 1.80
C ARG A 134 -10.66 10.03 2.52
N THR A 135 -9.45 10.36 2.95
CA THR A 135 -9.13 11.62 3.63
C THR A 135 -8.24 12.55 2.82
N GLY A 136 -7.86 12.15 1.61
CA GLY A 136 -7.05 12.94 0.69
C GLY A 136 -7.23 12.48 -0.76
N ASP A 137 -6.43 13.06 -1.65
CA ASP A 137 -6.49 12.75 -3.08
C ASP A 137 -5.97 11.35 -3.41
N LEU A 138 -6.57 10.75 -4.43
CA LEU A 138 -6.03 9.55 -5.07
C LEU A 138 -4.76 9.94 -5.83
N HIS A 139 -3.63 9.39 -5.43
CA HIS A 139 -2.37 9.53 -6.16
C HIS A 139 -2.29 8.44 -7.21
N VAL A 140 -2.07 8.83 -8.46
CA VAL A 140 -2.04 7.95 -9.63
C VAL A 140 -0.72 8.13 -10.37
N TYR A 141 -0.10 7.01 -10.73
CA TYR A 141 1.13 6.95 -11.52
C TYR A 141 0.85 6.13 -12.80
N GLU A 142 1.09 6.69 -13.98
CA GLU A 142 0.77 6.17 -15.33
C GLU A 142 1.89 6.45 -16.34
#